data_AF-A0A918CAV8-F1
#
_entry.id   AF-A0A918CAV8-F1
#
_cell.length_a   1.000
_cell.length_b   1.000
_cell.length_c   1.000
_cell.angle_alpha   90.00
_cell.angle_beta   90.00
_cell.angle_gamma   90.00
#
_symmetry.space_group_name_H-M   'P 1'
#
loop_
_entity.id
_entity.type
_entity.pdbx_description
1 polymer ?
#
loop_
_entity_poly.entity_id
_entity_poly.type
_entity_poly.pdbx_seq_one_letter_code
_entity_poly.pdbx_strand_id
1 'polypeptide(L)'
;MPLEVTNNNGMWVTDRRTSVDYGQALERLVAAYPHAEKIVVVQDHLSTQSKAALYQAFSPQKAHFLAQRFEVHFTPKHGSWLNIQGLEWSALARQALKERVGNKAALVKAVDHWLTR
;
A
#
# COMPACT_ATOMS: atom_id res chain seq x y z
N MET A 1 -17.61 -15.07 -9.32
CA MET A 1 -16.76 -14.01 -9.91
C MET A 1 -15.32 -14.44 -9.71
N PRO A 2 -14.50 -14.62 -10.77
CA PRO A 2 -13.10 -14.94 -10.57
C PRO A 2 -12.40 -13.74 -9.90
N LEU A 3 -11.80 -13.97 -8.75
CA LEU A 3 -10.93 -12.99 -8.10
C LEU A 3 -9.61 -13.00 -8.87
N GLU A 4 -9.38 -11.95 -9.66
CA GLU A 4 -8.06 -11.73 -10.27
C GLU A 4 -7.11 -11.28 -9.16
N VAL A 5 -6.23 -12.17 -8.70
CA VAL A 5 -5.18 -11.84 -7.74
C VAL A 5 -4.00 -11.27 -8.53
N THR A 6 -3.99 -9.96 -8.71
CA THR A 6 -2.86 -9.26 -9.32
C THR A 6 -1.84 -8.91 -8.23
N ASN A 7 -0.67 -9.57 -8.23
CA ASN A 7 0.48 -9.05 -7.49
C ASN A 7 1.18 -8.00 -8.37
N ASN A 8 0.70 -6.76 -8.30
CA ASN A 8 1.36 -5.65 -8.96
C ASN A 8 2.23 -4.94 -7.91
N ASN A 9 3.55 -5.04 -8.05
CA ASN A 9 4.52 -4.57 -7.05
C ASN A 9 4.61 -3.03 -7.04
N GLY A 10 3.59 -2.37 -6.50
CA GLY A 10 3.59 -0.92 -6.29
C GLY A 10 4.20 -0.57 -4.94
N MET A 11 5.50 -0.26 -4.90
CA MET A 11 6.13 0.33 -3.71
C MET A 11 6.32 1.83 -3.88
N TRP A 12 5.97 2.61 -2.85
CA TRP A 12 6.11 4.06 -2.86
C TRP A 12 6.93 4.53 -1.66
N VAL A 13 7.85 5.47 -1.91
CA VAL A 13 8.68 6.08 -0.86
C VAL A 13 8.10 7.45 -0.49
N THR A 14 7.61 7.56 0.73
CA THR A 14 7.09 8.81 1.31
C THR A 14 8.04 9.35 2.38
N ASP A 15 7.91 10.63 2.75
CA ASP A 15 8.74 11.23 3.81
C ASP A 15 8.36 10.73 5.20
N ARG A 16 7.08 10.40 5.38
CA ARG A 16 6.50 9.90 6.63
C ARG A 16 5.52 8.77 6.32
N ARG A 17 5.13 8.06 7.37
CA ARG A 17 4.06 7.07 7.33
C ARG A 17 2.85 7.61 8.10
N THR A 18 1.98 8.34 7.41
CA THR A 18 0.77 8.94 7.98
C THR A 18 -0.50 8.32 7.41
N SER A 19 -1.63 8.59 8.05
CA SER A 19 -2.95 8.26 7.49
C SER A 19 -3.19 8.97 6.15
N VAL A 20 -2.69 10.20 5.96
CA VAL A 20 -2.84 10.91 4.67
C VAL A 20 -2.09 10.16 3.56
N ASP A 21 -0.87 9.68 3.83
CA ASP A 21 -0.08 8.89 2.87
C ASP A 21 -0.82 7.58 2.49
N TYR A 22 -1.45 6.92 3.47
CA TYR A 22 -2.28 5.75 3.21
C TYR A 22 -3.52 6.08 2.37
N GLY A 23 -4.18 7.21 2.63
CA GLY A 23 -5.30 7.68 1.80
C GLY A 23 -4.89 7.91 0.33
N GLN A 24 -3.72 8.51 0.10
CA GLN A 24 -3.15 8.68 -1.24
C GLN A 24 -2.79 7.33 -1.89
N ALA A 25 -2.26 6.37 -1.14
CA ALA A 25 -2.01 5.02 -1.65
C ALA A 25 -3.29 4.32 -2.11
N LEU A 26 -4.38 4.44 -1.36
CA LEU A 26 -5.68 3.90 -1.76
C LEU A 26 -6.22 4.58 -3.03
N GLU A 27 -6.10 5.89 -3.20
CA GLU A 27 -6.49 6.56 -4.45
C GLU A 27 -5.70 6.01 -5.65
N ARG A 28 -4.39 5.79 -5.51
CA ARG A 28 -3.55 5.20 -6.57
C ARG A 28 -4.02 3.81 -6.96
N LEU A 29 -4.47 2.99 -6.00
CA LEU A 29 -5.04 1.68 -6.29
C LEU A 29 -6.33 1.79 -7.12
N VAL A 30 -7.23 2.72 -6.79
CA VAL A 30 -8.44 2.94 -7.61
C VAL A 30 -8.08 3.37 -9.03
N ALA A 31 -7.07 4.23 -9.19
CA ALA A 31 -6.60 4.67 -10.49
C ALA A 31 -5.92 3.54 -11.30
N ALA A 32 -5.20 2.63 -10.63
CA ALA A 32 -4.55 1.48 -11.27
C ALA A 32 -5.55 0.39 -11.70
N TYR A 33 -6.69 0.27 -11.00
CA TYR A 33 -7.74 -0.71 -11.29
C TYR A 33 -9.09 -0.01 -11.57
N PRO A 34 -9.19 0.82 -12.63
CA PRO A 34 -10.35 1.67 -12.85
C PRO A 34 -11.64 0.86 -13.08
N HIS A 35 -11.52 -0.34 -13.67
CA HIS A 35 -12.64 -1.23 -14.00
C HIS A 35 -13.03 -2.19 -12.85
N ALA A 36 -12.23 -2.28 -11.79
CA ALA A 36 -12.55 -3.16 -10.67
C ALA A 36 -13.73 -2.60 -9.87
N GLU A 37 -14.85 -3.32 -9.82
CA GLU A 37 -16.01 -2.92 -9.02
C GLU A 37 -15.64 -2.78 -7.53
N LYS A 38 -14.86 -3.74 -7.03
CA LYS A 38 -14.30 -3.77 -5.68
C LYS A 38 -12.82 -4.13 -5.71
N ILE A 39 -12.04 -3.46 -4.88
CA ILE A 39 -10.64 -3.77 -4.59
C ILE A 39 -10.59 -4.36 -3.18
N VAL A 40 -10.20 -5.63 -3.09
CA VAL A 40 -10.04 -6.33 -1.82
C VAL A 40 -8.61 -6.11 -1.32
N VAL A 41 -8.48 -5.47 -0.16
CA VAL A 41 -7.19 -5.17 0.47
C VAL A 41 -7.03 -6.07 1.68
N VAL A 42 -5.96 -6.88 1.69
CA VAL A 42 -5.53 -7.65 2.85
C VAL A 42 -4.35 -6.93 3.50
N GLN A 43 -4.47 -6.59 4.78
CA GLN A 43 -3.46 -5.78 5.47
C GLN A 43 -3.39 -6.09 6.96
N ASP A 44 -2.40 -5.52 7.65
CA ASP A 44 -2.23 -5.64 9.10
C ASP A 44 -3.06 -4.60 9.89
N HIS A 45 -3.10 -4.74 11.21
CA HIS A 45 -3.86 -3.85 12.10
C HIS A 45 -3.05 -2.61 12.49
N LEU A 46 -2.70 -1.77 11.53
CA LEU A 46 -2.02 -0.49 11.80
C LEU A 46 -3.03 0.66 11.96
N SER A 47 -2.85 1.51 12.97
CA SER A 47 -3.79 2.62 13.26
C SER A 47 -3.99 3.62 12.11
N THR A 48 -2.99 3.76 11.22
CA THR A 48 -3.08 4.64 10.04
C THR A 48 -3.82 4.00 8.86
N GLN A 49 -4.04 2.68 8.87
CA GLN A 49 -4.62 1.92 7.76
C GLN A 49 -6.12 1.69 7.97
N SER A 50 -6.90 2.76 7.92
CA SER A 50 -8.36 2.69 8.02
C SER A 50 -9.03 3.52 6.93
N LYS A 51 -10.30 3.26 6.64
CA LYS A 51 -11.06 4.09 5.69
C LYS A 51 -11.16 5.56 6.14
N ALA A 52 -11.02 5.85 7.43
CA ALA A 52 -10.98 7.23 7.93
C ALA A 52 -9.80 8.02 7.35
N ALA A 53 -8.72 7.37 6.94
CA ALA A 53 -7.60 7.98 6.24
C ALA A 53 -8.02 8.71 4.94
N LEU A 54 -9.00 8.18 4.22
CA LEU A 54 -9.53 8.82 3.01
C LEU A 54 -10.18 10.16 3.32
N TYR A 55 -10.90 10.26 4.45
CA TYR A 55 -11.52 11.50 4.91
C TYR A 55 -10.51 12.51 5.47
N GLN A 56 -9.33 12.05 5.88
CA GLN A 56 -8.22 12.94 6.25
C GLN A 56 -7.50 13.47 5.00
N ALA A 57 -7.42 12.68 3.93
CA ALA A 57 -6.68 13.03 2.72
C ALA A 57 -7.51 13.82 1.69
N PHE A 58 -8.83 13.65 1.64
CA PHE A 58 -9.67 14.18 0.56
C PHE A 58 -10.97 14.83 1.05
N SER A 59 -11.65 15.56 0.15
CA SER A 59 -12.99 16.08 0.44
C SER A 59 -13.98 14.95 0.75
N PRO A 60 -15.00 15.18 1.59
CA PRO A 60 -15.94 14.15 2.01
C PRO A 60 -16.58 13.38 0.85
N GLN A 61 -16.92 14.07 -0.25
CA GLN A 61 -17.52 13.48 -1.44
C GLN A 61 -16.54 12.51 -2.13
N LYS A 62 -15.29 12.93 -2.32
CA LYS A 62 -14.24 12.08 -2.93
C LYS A 62 -13.88 10.92 -2.02
N ALA A 63 -13.71 11.18 -0.72
CA ALA A 63 -13.40 10.15 0.28
C ALA A 63 -14.48 9.06 0.32
N HIS A 64 -15.77 9.46 0.30
CA HIS A 64 -16.89 8.53 0.28
C HIS A 64 -16.88 7.65 -0.98
N PHE A 65 -16.74 8.27 -2.16
CA PHE A 65 -16.62 7.54 -3.42
C PHE A 65 -15.48 6.52 -3.42
N LEU A 66 -14.28 6.93 -2.97
CA LEU A 66 -13.13 6.04 -2.87
C LEU A 66 -13.39 4.90 -1.84
N ALA A 67 -13.95 5.22 -0.68
CA ALA A 67 -14.20 4.25 0.39
C ALA A 67 -15.18 3.14 -0.03
N GLN A 68 -16.09 3.45 -0.96
CA GLN A 68 -17.01 2.47 -1.55
C GLN A 68 -16.31 1.47 -2.48
N ARG A 69 -15.14 1.80 -3.04
CA ARG A 69 -14.37 0.88 -3.90
C ARG A 69 -13.63 -0.21 -3.14
N PHE A 70 -13.48 -0.08 -1.82
CA PHE A 70 -12.65 -1.00 -1.02
C PHE A 70 -13.45 -1.95 -0.13
N GLU A 71 -12.97 -3.19 -0.08
CA GLU A 71 -13.23 -4.18 0.97
C GLU A 71 -11.92 -4.47 1.70
N VAL A 72 -11.92 -4.42 3.04
CA VAL A 72 -10.68 -4.53 3.83
C VAL A 72 -10.78 -5.75 4.73
N HIS A 73 -9.82 -6.66 4.56
CA HIS A 73 -9.60 -7.81 5.44
C HIS A 73 -8.32 -7.59 6.23
N PHE A 74 -8.40 -7.82 7.52
CA PHE A 74 -7.23 -7.72 8.38
C PHE A 74 -6.66 -9.10 8.68
N THR A 75 -5.33 -9.22 8.65
CA THR A 75 -4.66 -10.39 9.22
C THR A 75 -4.95 -10.48 10.73
N PRO A 76 -4.95 -11.67 11.36
CA PRO A 76 -5.13 -11.81 12.80
C PRO A 76 -4.23 -10.85 13.60
N LYS A 77 -4.66 -10.37 14.78
CA LYS A 77 -3.98 -9.32 15.54
C LYS A 77 -2.49 -9.59 15.85
N HIS A 78 -2.07 -10.85 15.88
CA HIS A 78 -0.68 -11.27 16.08
C HIS A 78 -0.13 -12.10 14.91
N GLY A 79 -0.81 -12.06 13.77
CA GLY A 79 -0.50 -12.82 12.55
C GLY A 79 0.10 -11.96 11.45
N SER A 80 0.83 -10.88 11.77
CA SER A 80 1.42 -10.00 10.74
C SER A 80 2.41 -10.72 9.82
N TRP A 81 2.98 -11.85 10.27
CA TRP A 81 3.82 -12.74 9.46
C TRP A 81 3.07 -13.42 8.30
N LEU A 82 1.74 -13.44 8.33
CA LEU A 82 0.88 -13.90 7.23
C LEU A 82 0.59 -12.80 6.20
N ASN A 83 1.03 -11.55 6.43
CA ASN A 83 0.80 -10.46 5.50
C ASN A 83 1.79 -10.55 4.32
N ILE A 84 1.27 -10.62 3.10
CA ILE A 84 2.07 -10.65 1.86
C ILE A 84 3.02 -9.45 1.78
N GLN A 85 2.60 -8.28 2.25
CA GLN A 85 3.46 -7.08 2.27
C GLN A 85 4.76 -7.33 3.07
N GLY A 86 4.70 -8.10 4.15
CA GLY A 86 5.88 -8.44 4.95
C GLY A 86 6.91 -9.28 4.19
N LEU A 87 6.45 -10.16 3.29
CA LEU A 87 7.33 -10.94 2.41
C LEU A 87 8.03 -10.04 1.39
N GLU A 88 7.29 -9.14 0.76
CA GLU A 88 7.83 -8.15 -0.19
C GLU A 88 8.87 -7.24 0.49
N TRP A 89 8.59 -6.73 1.69
CA TRP A 89 9.55 -5.95 2.47
C TRP A 89 10.82 -6.75 2.80
N SER A 90 10.68 -8.02 3.16
CA SER A 90 11.83 -8.91 3.41
C SER A 90 12.65 -9.18 2.15
N ALA A 91 12.01 -9.32 0.99
CA ALA A 91 12.69 -9.47 -0.29
C ALA A 91 13.45 -8.19 -0.68
N LEU A 92 12.78 -7.03 -0.63
CA LEU A 92 13.41 -5.72 -0.87
C LEU A 92 14.62 -5.50 0.04
N ALA A 93 14.48 -5.76 1.33
CA ALA A 93 15.56 -5.56 2.30
C ALA A 93 16.80 -6.39 1.94
N ARG A 94 16.61 -7.66 1.60
CA ARG A 94 17.71 -8.58 1.23
C ARG A 94 18.30 -8.31 -0.14
N GLN A 95 17.51 -7.79 -1.09
CA GLN A 95 17.92 -7.67 -2.49
C GLN A 95 18.41 -6.25 -2.85
N ALA A 96 17.92 -5.21 -2.18
CA ALA A 96 18.18 -3.81 -2.55
C ALA A 96 18.67 -2.93 -1.40
N LEU A 97 18.39 -3.27 -0.12
CA LEU A 97 18.71 -2.42 1.04
C LEU A 97 19.75 -3.05 1.99
N LYS A 98 20.79 -3.69 1.44
CA LYS A 98 21.84 -4.36 2.24
C LYS A 98 22.72 -3.41 3.05
N GLU A 99 22.80 -2.15 2.61
CA GLU A 99 23.62 -1.11 3.23
C GLU A 99 22.76 0.08 3.64
N ARG A 100 23.30 0.93 4.51
CA ARG A 100 22.60 2.14 4.95
C ARG A 100 22.39 3.08 3.76
N VAL A 101 21.12 3.40 3.49
CA VAL A 101 20.76 4.38 2.46
C VAL A 101 20.89 5.79 3.01
N GLY A 102 21.73 6.62 2.38
CA GLY A 102 22.12 7.92 2.91
C GLY A 102 21.07 9.03 2.83
N ASN A 103 20.11 8.92 1.90
CA ASN A 103 19.03 9.90 1.74
C ASN A 103 17.83 9.31 0.97
N LYS A 104 16.71 10.03 0.97
CA LYS A 104 15.48 9.60 0.29
C LYS A 104 15.64 9.39 -1.22
N ALA A 105 16.40 10.23 -1.91
CA ALA A 105 16.61 10.08 -3.36
C ALA A 105 17.32 8.77 -3.69
N ALA A 106 18.32 8.38 -2.89
CA ALA A 106 18.98 7.09 -3.00
C ALA A 106 18.02 5.93 -2.69
N LEU A 107 17.10 6.09 -1.72
CA LEU A 107 16.10 5.09 -1.40
C LEU A 107 15.11 4.87 -2.55
N VAL A 108 14.58 5.96 -3.12
CA VAL A 108 13.71 5.92 -4.31
C VAL A 108 14.40 5.16 -5.44
N LYS A 109 15.65 5.53 -5.76
CA LYS A 109 16.42 4.86 -6.82
C LYS A 109 16.60 3.35 -6.57
N ALA A 110 16.88 2.97 -5.32
CA ALA A 110 17.07 1.56 -4.97
C ALA A 110 15.75 0.76 -5.09
N VAL A 111 14.63 1.35 -4.66
CA VAL A 111 13.29 0.74 -4.77
C VAL A 111 12.88 0.63 -6.24
N ASP A 112 12.99 1.70 -7.02
CA ASP A 112 12.63 1.71 -8.44
C ASP A 112 13.43 0.67 -9.22
N HIS A 113 14.75 0.61 -9.00
CA HIS A 113 15.62 -0.38 -9.63
C HIS A 113 15.25 -1.82 -9.25
N TRP A 114 14.75 -2.04 -8.03
CA TRP A 114 14.29 -3.35 -7.60
C TRP A 114 12.95 -3.74 -8.23
N LEU A 115 12.04 -2.78 -8.41
CA LEU A 115 10.72 -2.99 -9.03
C LEU A 115 10.80 -3.30 -10.53
N THR A 116 11.81 -2.78 -11.23
CA THR A 116 11.98 -2.96 -12.68
C THR A 116 12.91 -4.12 -13.05
N ARG A 117 13.31 -4.94 -12.08
CA ARG A 117 14.23 -6.08 -12.28
C ARG A 117 13.53 -7.37 -12.69
#